data_AF-A0A973GT90-F1
#
_entry.id   AF-A0A973GT90-F1
#
_cell.length_a   1.000
_cell.length_b   1.000
_cell.length_c   1.000
_cell.angle_alpha   90.00
_cell.angle_beta   90.00
_cell.angle_gamma   90.00
#
_symmetry.space_group_name_H-M   'P 1'
#
loop_
_entity.id
_entity.type
_entity.pdbx_description
1 polymer ?
#
loop_
_entity_poly.entity_id
_entity_poly.type
_entity_poly.pdbx_seq_one_letter_code
_entity_poly.pdbx_strand_id
1 'polypeptide(L)'
;WALFAVYGIYFGLTEGVEKALVADLAPVHLRGSAFGLYHLTVGFGALPASLLFGLVWERFGAAAAFGMGAGLALLSSVMLSALSVKRPQNNG
;
A
#
# COMPACT_ATOMS: atom_id res chain seq x y z
N TRP A 1 1.80 -8.30 -20.67
CA TRP A 1 2.88 -7.31 -20.81
C TRP A 1 2.44 -5.90 -20.44
N ALA A 2 1.40 -5.32 -21.07
CA ALA A 2 0.91 -3.98 -20.70
C ALA A 2 0.53 -3.83 -19.21
N LEU A 3 -0.15 -4.83 -18.62
CA LEU A 3 -0.50 -4.82 -17.20
C LEU A 3 0.72 -4.80 -16.27
N PHE A 4 1.80 -5.50 -16.63
CA PHE A 4 3.05 -5.47 -15.87
C PHE A 4 3.76 -4.12 -15.96
N ALA A 5 3.70 -3.46 -17.13
CA ALA A 5 4.24 -2.12 -17.30
C ALA A 5 3.48 -1.08 -16.47
N VAL A 6 2.13 -1.13 -16.50
CA VAL A 6 1.29 -0.26 -15.67
C VAL A 6 1.52 -0.52 -14.18
N TYR A 7 1.60 -1.78 -13.77
CA TYR A 7 1.91 -2.15 -12.39
C TYR A 7 3.31 -1.68 -11.97
N GLY A 8 4.32 -1.82 -12.83
CA GLY A 8 5.68 -1.35 -12.57
C GLY A 8 5.75 0.18 -12.40
N ILE A 9 5.01 0.93 -13.22
CA ILE A 9 4.89 2.39 -13.09
C ILE A 9 4.20 2.75 -11.77
N TYR A 10 3.07 2.12 -11.46
CA TYR A 10 2.35 2.32 -10.20
C TYR A 10 3.24 2.04 -8.98
N PHE A 11 3.94 0.90 -9.00
CA PHE A 11 4.78 0.47 -7.91
C PHE A 11 5.99 1.40 -7.74
N GLY A 12 6.65 1.79 -8.83
CA GLY A 12 7.76 2.74 -8.79
C GLY A 12 7.37 4.13 -8.29
N LEU A 13 6.18 4.61 -8.68
CA LEU A 13 5.64 5.88 -8.18
C LEU A 13 5.29 5.81 -6.69
N THR A 14 4.68 4.71 -6.24
CA THR A 14 4.20 4.59 -4.85
C THR A 14 5.37 4.32 -3.90
N GLU A 15 6.17 3.29 -4.18
CA GLU A 15 7.24 2.84 -3.31
C GLU A 15 8.40 3.85 -3.26
N GLY A 16 8.66 4.55 -4.37
CA GLY A 16 9.67 5.60 -4.44
C GLY A 16 9.29 6.82 -3.60
N VAL A 17 8.01 7.23 -3.66
CA VAL A 17 7.49 8.36 -2.87
C VAL A 17 7.45 8.04 -1.39
N GLU A 18 7.02 6.83 -0.99
CA GLU A 18 7.04 6.40 0.42
C GLU A 18 8.46 6.43 1.01
N LYS A 19 9.44 5.89 0.28
CA LYS A 19 10.85 5.89 0.75
C LYS A 19 11.43 7.30 0.84
N ALA A 20 11.10 8.18 -0.11
CA ALA A 20 11.51 9.58 -0.07
C ALA A 20 10.89 10.31 1.14
N LEU A 21 9.60 10.09 1.39
CA LEU A 21 8.90 10.68 2.54
C LEU A 21 9.50 10.22 3.88
N VAL A 22 9.83 8.94 4.02
CA VAL A 22 10.52 8.41 5.21
C VAL A 22 11.91 9.05 5.37
N ALA A 23 12.64 9.27 4.28
CA ALA A 23 13.95 9.92 4.31
C ALA A 23 13.91 11.41 4.64
N ASP A 24 12.82 12.10 4.29
CA ASP A 24 12.57 13.52 4.58
C ASP A 24 12.11 13.73 6.03
N LEU A 25 11.30 12.82 6.58
CA LEU A 25 10.87 12.85 7.98
C LEU A 25 11.97 12.42 8.96
N ALA A 26 12.93 11.61 8.51
CA ALA A 26 13.99 11.08 9.36
C ALA A 26 15.23 12.00 9.42
N PRO A 27 15.71 12.36 10.63
CA PRO A 27 17.00 13.03 10.80
C PRO A 27 18.12 12.22 10.14
N VAL A 28 19.11 12.89 9.52
CA VAL A 28 20.19 12.26 8.74
C VAL A 28 20.91 11.13 9.50
N HIS A 29 21.04 11.25 10.82
CA HIS A 29 21.70 10.27 11.69
C HIS A 29 20.81 9.06 12.08
N LEU A 30 19.50 9.09 11.79
CA LEU A 30 18.53 8.02 12.11
C LEU A 30 17.85 7.41 10.88
N ARG A 31 18.25 7.80 9.66
CA ARG A 31 17.65 7.28 8.42
C ARG A 31 17.67 5.75 8.34
N GLY A 32 18.75 5.11 8.80
CA GLY A 32 18.85 3.64 8.86
C GLY A 32 17.79 3.02 9.78
N SER A 33 17.57 3.59 10.97
CA SER A 33 16.52 3.14 11.90
C SER A 33 15.11 3.45 11.40
N ALA A 34 14.91 4.58 10.71
CA ALA A 34 13.62 4.94 10.12
C ALA A 34 13.20 3.97 9.01
N PHE A 35 14.13 3.60 8.11
CA PHE A 35 13.88 2.55 7.13
C PHE A 35 13.67 1.18 7.79
N GLY A 36 14.43 0.87 8.86
CA GLY A 36 14.23 -0.35 9.64
C GLY A 36 12.82 -0.45 10.23
N LEU A 37 12.33 0.63 10.85
CA LEU A 37 10.97 0.70 11.41
C LEU A 37 9.89 0.67 10.32
N TYR A 38 10.13 1.32 9.18
CA TYR A 38 9.24 1.26 8.03
C TYR A 38 9.06 -0.19 7.56
N HIS A 39 10.16 -0.90 7.29
CA HIS A 39 10.11 -2.29 6.86
C HIS A 39 9.55 -3.23 7.95
N LEU A 40 9.81 -2.96 9.22
CA LEU A 40 9.18 -3.68 10.33
C LEU A 40 7.67 -3.52 10.30
N THR A 41 7.18 -2.30 10.11
CA THR A 41 5.74 -1.99 10.07
C THR A 41 5.07 -2.67 8.87
N VAL A 42 5.71 -2.59 7.69
CA VAL A 42 5.25 -3.28 6.47
C VAL A 42 5.21 -4.79 6.68
N GLY A 43 6.28 -5.39 7.20
CA GLY A 43 6.34 -6.82 7.47
C GLY A 43 5.32 -7.25 8.53
N PHE A 44 5.18 -6.47 9.60
CA PHE A 44 4.23 -6.75 10.67
C PHE A 44 2.77 -6.67 10.21
N GLY A 45 2.45 -5.82 9.23
CA GLY A 45 1.14 -5.82 8.57
C GLY A 45 0.98 -6.97 7.57
N ALA A 46 2.03 -7.27 6.81
CA ALA A 46 2.01 -8.32 5.78
C ALA A 46 1.88 -9.74 6.35
N LEU A 47 2.45 -10.01 7.52
CA LEU A 47 2.38 -11.32 8.19
C LEU A 47 0.93 -11.76 8.53
N PRO A 48 0.14 -11.01 9.32
CA PRO A 48 -1.25 -11.36 9.60
C PRO A 48 -2.10 -11.28 8.34
N ALA A 49 -1.85 -10.33 7.43
CA ALA A 49 -2.58 -10.26 6.16
C ALA A 49 -2.39 -11.53 5.31
N SER A 50 -1.16 -12.03 5.19
CA SER A 50 -0.86 -13.27 4.46
C SER A 50 -1.46 -14.49 5.14
N LEU A 51 -1.41 -14.55 6.47
CA LEU A 51 -2.01 -15.64 7.23
C LEU A 51 -3.54 -15.67 7.07
N LEU A 52 -4.20 -14.51 7.19
CA LEU A 52 -5.64 -14.40 7.00
C LEU A 52 -6.05 -14.76 5.57
N PHE A 53 -5.28 -14.30 4.57
CA PHE A 53 -5.52 -14.65 3.17
C PHE A 53 -5.41 -16.17 2.95
N GLY A 54 -4.37 -16.81 3.51
CA GLY A 54 -4.19 -18.27 3.46
C GLY A 54 -5.33 -19.02 4.14
N LEU A 55 -5.77 -18.58 5.32
CA LEU A 55 -6.90 -19.18 6.05
C LEU A 55 -8.21 -19.06 5.27
N VAL A 56 -8.48 -17.90 4.65
CA VAL A 56 -9.66 -17.70 3.81
C VAL A 56 -9.59 -18.59 2.57
N TRP A 57 -8.41 -18.69 1.94
CA TRP A 57 -8.19 -19.55 0.79
C TRP A 57 -8.42 -21.03 1.11
N GLU A 58 -7.92 -21.51 2.25
CA GLU A 58 -8.06 -22.91 2.67
C GLU A 58 -9.51 -23.26 3.00
N ARG A 59 -10.25 -22.34 3.63
CA ARG A 59 -11.62 -22.58 4.12
C ARG A 59 -12.70 -22.35 3.08
N PHE A 60 -12.51 -21.39 2.17
CA PHE A 60 -13.54 -20.95 1.20
C PHE A 60 -13.09 -21.07 -0.26
N GLY A 61 -11.87 -21.53 -0.50
CA GLY A 61 -11.31 -21.70 -1.83
C GLY A 61 -10.78 -20.40 -2.45
N ALA A 62 -10.07 -20.55 -3.56
CA ALA A 62 -9.42 -19.45 -4.29
C ALA A 62 -10.39 -18.33 -4.69
N ALA A 63 -11.62 -18.70 -5.11
CA ALA A 63 -12.61 -17.73 -5.58
C ALA A 63 -13.05 -16.75 -4.48
N ALA A 64 -13.19 -17.22 -3.24
CA ALA A 64 -13.57 -16.37 -2.11
C ALA A 64 -12.42 -15.43 -1.69
N ALA A 65 -11.18 -15.91 -1.68
CA ALA A 65 -10.01 -15.09 -1.35
C ALA A 65 -9.79 -13.96 -2.36
N PHE A 66 -9.88 -14.25 -3.66
CA PHE A 66 -9.80 -13.23 -4.70
C PHE A 66 -11.03 -12.31 -4.71
N GLY A 67 -12.24 -12.83 -4.45
CA GLY A 67 -13.45 -12.03 -4.34
C GLY A 67 -13.39 -11.02 -3.19
N MET A 68 -12.87 -11.45 -2.03
CA MET A 68 -12.66 -10.58 -0.87
C MET A 68 -11.63 -9.49 -1.18
N GLY A 69 -10.52 -9.84 -1.83
CA GLY A 69 -9.51 -8.89 -2.29
C GLY A 69 -10.07 -7.86 -3.28
N ALA A 70 -10.89 -8.30 -4.24
CA ALA A 70 -11.56 -7.42 -5.20
C ALA A 70 -12.55 -6.47 -4.51
N GLY A 71 -13.33 -6.96 -3.55
CA GLY A 71 -14.24 -6.13 -2.75
C GLY A 71 -13.52 -5.06 -1.93
N LEU A 72 -12.42 -5.42 -1.27
CA LEU A 72 -11.56 -4.48 -0.52
C LEU A 72 -10.91 -3.42 -1.42
N ALA A 73 -10.46 -3.83 -2.61
CA ALA A 73 -9.89 -2.92 -3.60
C ALA A 73 -10.94 -1.91 -4.11
N LEU A 74 -12.16 -2.38 -4.41
CA LEU A 74 -13.28 -1.52 -4.80
C LEU A 74 -13.66 -0.57 -3.68
N LEU A 75 -13.76 -1.05 -2.43
CA LEU A 75 -14.08 -0.21 -1.27
C LEU A 75 -13.03 0.88 -1.07
N SER A 76 -11.75 0.53 -1.15
CA SER A 76 -10.64 1.48 -1.04
C SER A 76 -10.69 2.53 -2.14
N SER A 77 -10.95 2.12 -3.39
CA SER A 77 -11.09 3.02 -4.54
C SER A 77 -12.25 4.00 -4.36
N VAL A 78 -13.40 3.52 -3.88
CA VAL A 78 -14.56 4.37 -3.56
C VAL A 78 -14.22 5.34 -2.41
N MET A 79 -13.58 4.88 -1.34
CA MET A 79 -13.17 5.76 -0.24
C MET A 79 -12.19 6.83 -0.69
N LEU A 80 -11.16 6.49 -1.46
CA LEU A 80 -10.19 7.47 -2.01
C LEU A 80 -10.88 8.46 -2.95
N SER A 81 -11.82 8.01 -3.76
CA SER A 81 -12.58 8.87 -4.66
C SER A 81 -13.55 9.78 -3.89
N ALA A 82 -14.19 9.27 -2.82
CA ALA A 82 -15.08 10.05 -1.96
C ALA A 82 -14.31 11.03 -1.05
N LEU A 83 -13.10 10.67 -0.65
CA LEU A 83 -12.14 11.52 0.05
C LEU A 83 -11.35 12.42 -0.91
N SER A 84 -11.70 12.44 -2.21
CA SER A 84 -11.02 13.23 -3.25
C SER A 84 -10.62 14.59 -2.69
N VAL A 85 -9.31 14.65 -2.51
CA VAL A 85 -8.48 15.79 -2.14
C VAL A 85 -9.15 17.10 -2.55
N LYS A 86 -9.69 17.81 -1.56
CA LYS A 86 -10.03 19.23 -1.71
C LYS A 86 -8.69 19.94 -1.93
N ARG A 87 -8.35 20.16 -3.21
CA ARG A 87 -7.10 20.76 -3.69
C ARG A 87 -6.84 22.04 -2.87
N PRO A 88 -5.67 22.22 -2.22
CA PRO A 88 -5.37 23.47 -1.55
C PRO A 88 -5.34 24.56 -2.62
N GLN A 89 -6.25 25.51 -2.48
CA GLN A 89 -6.40 26.67 -3.36
C GLN A 89 -5.20 27.59 -3.09
N ASN A 90 -4.16 27.45 -3.91
CA ASN A 90 -3.01 28.35 -3.93
C ASN A 90 -3.49 29.71 -4.48
N ASN A 91 -3.81 30.64 -3.58
CA ASN A 91 -3.92 32.06 -3.90
C ASN A 91 -2.52 32.65 -3.74
N GLY A 92 -1.95 33.10 -4.87
CA GLY A 92 -0.67 33.80 -4.93
C GLY A 92 -0.70 35.22 -4.41
#